data_AF-A0A6N3EAI1-F1
#
_entry.id   AF-A0A6N3EAI1-F1
#
_cell.length_a   1.000
_cell.length_b   1.000
_cell.length_c   1.000
_cell.angle_alpha   90.00
_cell.angle_beta   90.00
_cell.angle_gamma   90.00
#
_symmetry.space_group_name_H-M   'P 1'
#
loop_
_entity.id
_entity.type
_entity.pdbx_description
1 polymer ?
#
loop_
_entity_poly.entity_id
_entity_poly.type
_entity_poly.pdbx_seq_one_letter_code
_entity_poly.pdbx_strand_id
1 'polypeptide(L)'
;MNVKAEKFDVLVADIEKSGNKWFTKDVIEGDEYNTVVYHGRLEIHGNSLPVFIVLDDSVFSYIRVAVTTTSITDAAIKKVLPKLNELNQQFKVTKYYVNDEDSNIYTDISVPSTAETFEPAVLVNLMLEVVKPHLDEVHPEILKIVGQAK
;
A
#
# COMPACT_ATOMS: atom_id res chain seq x y z
N MET A 1 -15.24 -16.84 -2.59
CA MET A 1 -14.68 -16.80 -1.22
C MET A 1 -13.18 -16.89 -1.33
N ASN A 2 -12.45 -15.91 -0.79
CA ASN A 2 -11.03 -15.73 -1.03
C ASN A 2 -10.17 -16.38 0.08
N VAL A 3 -9.40 -17.40 -0.29
CA VAL A 3 -8.60 -18.20 0.67
C VAL A 3 -7.48 -17.37 1.33
N LYS A 4 -6.88 -16.42 0.61
CA LYS A 4 -5.85 -15.54 1.19
C LYS A 4 -6.47 -14.61 2.24
N ALA A 5 -7.66 -14.07 1.95
CA ALA A 5 -8.40 -13.23 2.89
C ALA A 5 -8.72 -13.99 4.18
N GLU A 6 -9.16 -15.25 4.11
CA GLU A 6 -9.41 -16.06 5.30
C GLU A 6 -8.15 -16.26 6.15
N LYS A 7 -7.01 -16.54 5.51
CA LYS A 7 -5.72 -16.63 6.21
C LYS A 7 -5.34 -15.29 6.84
N PHE A 8 -5.59 -14.18 6.16
CA PHE A 8 -5.30 -12.85 6.66
C PHE A 8 -6.24 -12.47 7.83
N ASP A 9 -7.51 -12.87 7.80
CA ASP A 9 -8.47 -12.66 8.90
C ASP A 9 -7.97 -13.29 10.20
N VAL A 10 -7.36 -14.48 10.14
CA VAL A 10 -6.76 -15.14 11.32
C VAL A 10 -5.64 -14.28 11.92
N LEU A 11 -4.76 -13.72 11.06
CA LEU A 11 -3.70 -12.83 11.52
C LEU A 11 -4.28 -11.53 12.12
N VAL A 12 -5.26 -10.91 11.47
CA VAL A 12 -5.91 -9.69 11.96
C VAL A 12 -6.54 -9.94 13.33
N ALA A 13 -7.28 -11.04 13.49
CA ALA A 13 -7.88 -11.41 14.77
C ALA A 13 -6.82 -11.64 15.87
N ASP A 14 -5.63 -12.14 15.53
CA ASP A 14 -4.54 -12.29 16.48
C ASP A 14 -3.94 -10.94 16.91
N ILE A 15 -3.72 -10.03 15.95
CA ILE A 15 -3.28 -8.66 16.22
C ILE A 15 -4.30 -7.93 17.11
N GLU A 16 -5.60 -8.12 16.90
CA GLU A 16 -6.65 -7.50 17.70
C GLU A 16 -6.65 -7.95 19.17
N LYS A 17 -6.17 -9.17 19.48
CA LYS A 17 -6.04 -9.64 20.88
C LYS A 17 -5.08 -8.79 21.69
N SER A 18 -4.09 -8.15 21.04
CA SER A 18 -3.18 -7.22 21.72
C SER A 18 -3.79 -5.81 21.86
N GLY A 19 -5.06 -5.61 21.50
CA GLY A 19 -5.76 -4.33 21.50
C GLY A 19 -5.53 -3.47 20.26
N ASN A 20 -4.76 -3.97 19.27
CA ASN A 20 -4.43 -3.23 18.06
C ASN A 20 -5.52 -3.41 16.98
N LYS A 21 -6.17 -2.33 16.58
CA LYS A 21 -7.17 -2.32 15.48
C LYS A 21 -6.56 -1.76 14.20
N TRP A 22 -5.56 -2.46 13.66
CA TRP A 22 -4.79 -1.97 12.52
C TRP A 22 -5.54 -2.01 11.19
N PHE A 23 -6.44 -2.98 11.02
CA PHE A 23 -7.07 -3.25 9.73
C PHE A 23 -8.59 -3.21 9.82
N THR A 24 -9.23 -2.65 8.80
CA THR A 24 -10.68 -2.75 8.56
C THR A 24 -10.88 -3.49 7.25
N LYS A 25 -11.66 -4.58 7.28
CA LYS A 25 -11.94 -5.42 6.11
C LYS A 25 -13.05 -4.79 5.26
N ASP A 26 -12.86 -4.81 3.95
CA ASP A 26 -13.83 -4.46 2.92
C ASP A 26 -13.87 -5.56 1.85
N VAL A 27 -15.06 -6.01 1.47
CA VAL A 27 -15.25 -7.08 0.48
C VAL A 27 -15.82 -6.44 -0.77
N ILE A 28 -15.13 -6.62 -1.91
CA ILE A 28 -15.56 -6.02 -3.16
C ILE A 28 -16.59 -6.94 -3.81
N GLU A 29 -17.86 -6.63 -3.56
CA GLU A 29 -18.99 -7.40 -4.06
C GLU A 29 -19.10 -7.32 -5.60
N GLY A 30 -19.33 -8.47 -6.23
CA GLY A 30 -19.53 -8.57 -7.68
C GLY A 30 -18.25 -8.51 -8.52
N ASP A 31 -17.07 -8.47 -7.90
CA ASP A 31 -15.78 -8.61 -8.58
C ASP A 31 -15.49 -10.07 -8.97
N GLU A 32 -14.89 -10.26 -10.15
CA GLU A 32 -14.60 -11.59 -10.72
C GLU A 32 -13.48 -12.32 -9.98
N TYR A 33 -12.61 -11.59 -9.27
CA TYR A 33 -11.45 -12.16 -8.56
C TYR A 33 -11.67 -12.38 -7.07
N ASN A 34 -12.92 -12.24 -6.58
CA ASN A 34 -13.26 -12.30 -5.16
C ASN A 34 -12.35 -11.37 -4.31
N THR A 35 -12.15 -10.14 -4.77
CA THR A 35 -11.24 -9.19 -4.12
C THR A 35 -11.71 -8.81 -2.71
N VAL A 36 -10.77 -8.81 -1.77
CA VAL A 36 -10.92 -8.32 -0.40
C VAL A 36 -9.82 -7.31 -0.12
N VAL A 37 -10.19 -6.17 0.45
CA VAL A 37 -9.28 -5.09 0.81
C VAL A 37 -9.24 -4.93 2.32
N TYR A 38 -8.05 -4.86 2.90
CA TYR A 38 -7.87 -4.49 4.30
C TYR A 38 -7.28 -3.09 4.38
N HIS A 39 -8.06 -2.15 4.90
CA HIS A 39 -7.68 -0.76 5.10
C HIS A 39 -6.90 -0.61 6.40
N GLY A 40 -5.68 -0.10 6.31
CA GLY A 40 -4.84 0.27 7.45
C GLY A 40 -4.24 1.66 7.31
N ARG A 41 -3.35 1.99 8.24
CA ARG A 41 -2.62 3.27 8.24
C ARG A 41 -1.16 3.06 8.63
N LEU A 42 -0.28 3.86 8.03
CA LEU A 42 1.14 3.89 8.35
C LEU A 42 1.58 5.32 8.69
N GLU A 43 2.17 5.49 9.86
CA GLU A 43 2.68 6.79 10.30
C GLU A 43 4.09 7.04 9.75
N ILE A 44 4.22 8.09 8.93
CA ILE A 44 5.46 8.54 8.29
C ILE A 44 5.62 10.04 8.55
N HIS A 45 6.61 10.44 9.35
CA HIS A 45 6.87 11.85 9.71
C HIS A 45 5.62 12.63 10.15
N GLY A 46 4.76 12.00 10.96
CA GLY A 46 3.49 12.59 11.43
C GLY A 46 2.41 12.73 10.35
N ASN A 47 2.59 12.09 9.19
CA ASN A 47 1.54 11.86 8.20
C ASN A 47 1.00 10.45 8.37
N SER A 48 -0.32 10.35 8.52
CA SER A 48 -1.02 9.07 8.59
C SER A 48 -1.41 8.64 7.17
N LEU A 49 -0.60 7.78 6.56
CA LEU A 49 -0.78 7.35 5.18
C LEU A 49 -1.74 6.15 5.10
N PRO A 50 -2.81 6.22 4.29
CA PRO A 50 -3.65 5.06 4.02
C PRO A 50 -2.84 3.91 3.41
N VAL A 51 -3.03 2.70 3.95
CA VAL A 51 -2.49 1.45 3.41
C VAL A 51 -3.65 0.52 3.06
N PHE A 52 -3.51 -0.21 1.96
CA PHE A 52 -4.48 -1.20 1.51
C PHE A 52 -3.75 -2.51 1.26
N ILE A 53 -4.13 -3.55 1.99
CA ILE A 53 -3.74 -4.92 1.66
C ILE A 53 -4.83 -5.48 0.74
N VAL A 54 -4.51 -5.69 -0.52
CA VAL A 54 -5.45 -6.18 -1.54
C VAL A 54 -5.15 -7.64 -1.80
N LEU A 55 -6.12 -8.49 -1.50
CA LEU A 55 -6.06 -9.93 -1.67
C LEU A 55 -7.16 -10.35 -2.65
N ASP A 56 -6.79 -11.15 -3.63
CA ASP A 56 -7.68 -11.66 -4.67
C ASP A 56 -7.26 -13.11 -5.02
N ASP A 57 -8.01 -13.74 -5.91
CA ASP A 57 -7.74 -15.12 -6.35
C ASP A 57 -6.57 -15.22 -7.36
N SER A 58 -5.87 -14.12 -7.67
CA SER A 58 -4.71 -14.13 -8.56
C SER A 58 -3.49 -14.80 -7.91
N VAL A 59 -2.36 -14.85 -8.62
CA VAL A 59 -1.08 -15.31 -8.05
C VAL A 59 -0.28 -14.19 -7.35
N PHE A 60 -0.92 -13.04 -7.10
CA PHE A 60 -0.34 -11.90 -6.41
C PHE A 60 -1.18 -11.48 -5.22
N SER A 61 -0.52 -10.80 -4.28
CA SER A 61 -1.15 -9.97 -3.26
C SER A 61 -0.49 -8.60 -3.34
N TYR A 62 -1.23 -7.54 -3.03
CA TYR A 62 -0.69 -6.18 -3.11
C TYR A 62 -0.73 -5.48 -1.76
N ILE A 63 0.34 -4.74 -1.45
CA ILE A 63 0.32 -3.68 -0.45
C ILE A 63 0.34 -2.37 -1.23
N ARG A 64 -0.71 -1.56 -1.11
CA ARG A 64 -0.78 -0.21 -1.69
C ARG A 64 -0.68 0.81 -0.59
N VAL A 65 0.19 1.80 -0.75
CA VAL A 65 0.26 2.96 0.15
C VAL A 65 -0.07 4.22 -0.62
N ALA A 66 -1.01 5.01 -0.10
CA ALA A 66 -1.28 6.36 -0.60
C ALA A 66 -0.19 7.30 -0.09
N VAL A 67 0.71 7.70 -0.99
CA VAL A 67 1.88 8.57 -0.69
C VAL A 67 1.41 10.02 -0.51
N THR A 68 0.41 10.44 -1.29
CA THR A 68 -0.32 11.69 -1.10
C THR A 68 -1.73 11.38 -0.59
N THR A 69 -2.24 12.18 0.34
CA THR A 69 -3.59 12.03 0.91
C THR A 69 -4.63 12.89 0.20
N THR A 70 -4.20 13.73 -0.75
CA THR A 70 -5.04 14.58 -1.59
C THR A 70 -4.44 14.67 -2.98
N SER A 71 -5.32 14.82 -3.98
CA SER A 71 -4.97 14.91 -5.39
C SER A 71 -3.91 15.97 -5.65
N ILE A 72 -2.95 15.68 -6.53
CA ILE A 72 -1.94 16.65 -6.98
C ILE A 72 -2.34 17.29 -8.32
N THR A 73 -1.83 18.49 -8.58
CA THR A 73 -2.11 19.21 -9.84
C THR A 73 -1.30 18.67 -11.02
N ASP A 74 -1.77 18.88 -12.26
CA ASP A 74 -1.01 18.52 -13.49
C ASP A 74 0.42 19.07 -13.51
N ALA A 75 0.62 20.29 -12.98
CA ALA A 75 1.93 20.90 -12.87
C ALA A 75 2.83 20.16 -11.88
N ALA A 76 2.26 19.66 -10.78
CA ALA A 76 2.97 18.82 -9.82
C ALA A 76 3.27 17.42 -10.38
N ILE A 77 2.32 16.81 -11.12
CA ILE A 77 2.52 15.53 -11.83
C ILE A 77 3.77 15.62 -12.71
N LYS A 78 3.85 16.63 -13.59
CA LYS A 78 5.01 16.82 -14.48
C LYS A 78 6.33 16.94 -13.74
N LYS A 79 6.34 17.53 -12.55
CA LYS A 79 7.55 17.71 -11.72
C LYS A 79 7.95 16.44 -10.98
N VAL A 80 6.99 15.63 -10.53
CA VAL A 80 7.26 14.46 -9.69
C VAL A 80 7.57 13.20 -10.48
N LEU A 81 7.06 13.06 -11.70
CA LEU A 81 7.29 11.87 -12.54
C LEU A 81 8.76 11.45 -12.68
N PRO A 82 9.74 12.36 -12.90
CA PRO A 82 11.16 11.98 -12.92
C PRO A 82 11.64 11.34 -11.61
N LYS A 83 11.19 11.86 -10.46
CA LYS A 83 11.54 11.32 -9.15
C LYS A 83 10.90 9.95 -8.93
N LEU A 84 9.63 9.76 -9.28
CA LEU A 84 8.97 8.46 -9.16
C LEU A 84 9.66 7.40 -10.04
N ASN A 85 10.07 7.79 -11.26
CA ASN A 85 10.80 6.90 -12.16
C ASN A 85 12.22 6.57 -11.64
N GLU A 86 12.91 7.52 -11.01
CA GLU A 86 14.18 7.28 -10.33
C GLU A 86 14.02 6.25 -9.20
N LEU A 87 13.01 6.43 -8.34
CA LEU A 87 12.71 5.51 -7.23
C LEU A 87 12.42 4.10 -7.73
N ASN A 88 11.64 3.96 -8.80
CA ASN A 88 11.34 2.67 -9.42
C ASN A 88 12.57 1.96 -10.01
N GLN A 89 13.62 2.70 -10.39
CA GLN A 89 14.87 2.11 -10.86
C GLN A 89 15.77 1.65 -9.71
N GLN A 90 15.76 2.39 -8.60
CA GLN A 90 16.63 2.13 -7.46
C GLN A 90 16.05 1.07 -6.52
N PHE A 91 14.73 1.05 -6.34
CA PHE A 91 14.06 0.19 -5.37
C PHE A 91 13.23 -0.90 -6.04
N LYS A 92 13.67 -2.15 -5.91
CA LYS A 92 13.09 -3.29 -6.65
C LYS A 92 11.68 -3.70 -6.21
N VAL A 93 11.31 -3.39 -4.97
CA VAL A 93 10.11 -3.93 -4.31
C VAL A 93 8.87 -3.06 -4.55
N THR A 94 9.04 -1.79 -4.90
CA THR A 94 7.95 -0.83 -5.02
C THR A 94 7.73 -0.39 -6.46
N LYS A 95 6.49 -0.01 -6.77
CA LYS A 95 6.13 0.65 -8.01
C LYS A 95 5.32 1.91 -7.70
N TYR A 96 5.96 3.06 -7.87
CA TYR A 96 5.34 4.38 -7.77
C TYR A 96 4.63 4.76 -9.07
N TYR A 97 3.44 5.35 -8.92
CA TYR A 97 2.68 5.93 -10.03
C TYR A 97 1.71 7.01 -9.52
N VAL A 98 1.25 7.85 -10.44
CA VAL A 98 0.11 8.73 -10.22
C VAL A 98 -1.12 8.00 -10.74
N ASN A 99 -2.18 7.92 -9.93
CA ASN A 99 -3.42 7.30 -10.33
C ASN A 99 -4.23 8.27 -11.21
N ASP A 100 -4.76 7.75 -12.33
CA ASP A 100 -5.44 8.57 -13.33
C ASP A 100 -6.85 9.03 -12.89
N GLU A 101 -7.48 8.34 -11.94
CA GLU A 101 -8.84 8.63 -11.46
C GLU A 101 -8.85 9.75 -10.41
N ASP A 102 -7.89 9.74 -9.48
CA ASP A 102 -7.88 10.65 -8.34
C ASP A 102 -6.64 11.56 -8.25
N SER A 103 -5.68 11.38 -9.16
CA SER A 103 -4.41 12.12 -9.17
C SER A 103 -3.63 12.02 -7.85
N ASN A 104 -3.80 10.93 -7.08
CA ASN A 104 -2.93 10.63 -5.95
C ASN A 104 -1.69 9.87 -6.40
N ILE A 105 -0.59 10.04 -5.65
CA ILE A 105 0.58 9.17 -5.78
C ILE A 105 0.36 7.93 -4.94
N TYR A 106 0.50 6.77 -5.56
CA TYR A 106 0.52 5.48 -4.89
C TYR A 106 1.87 4.82 -5.06
N THR A 107 2.19 3.95 -4.11
CA THR A 107 3.23 2.95 -4.28
C THR A 107 2.67 1.58 -3.97
N ASP A 108 2.85 0.66 -4.92
CA ASP A 108 2.38 -0.72 -4.81
C ASP A 108 3.57 -1.66 -4.61
N ILE A 109 3.41 -2.62 -3.72
CA ILE A 109 4.30 -3.76 -3.53
C ILE A 109 3.53 -5.01 -3.95
N SER A 110 4.01 -5.67 -5.00
CA SER A 110 3.43 -6.92 -5.49
C SER A 110 4.15 -8.11 -4.85
N VAL A 111 3.41 -8.98 -4.18
CA VAL A 111 3.94 -10.18 -3.51
C VAL A 111 3.41 -11.42 -4.22
N PRO A 112 4.26 -12.16 -4.96
CA PRO A 112 3.86 -13.43 -5.54
C PRO A 112 3.41 -14.38 -4.44
N SER A 113 2.14 -14.77 -4.49
CA SER A 113 1.53 -15.60 -3.47
C SER A 113 0.31 -16.29 -4.05
N THR A 114 0.39 -17.61 -4.14
CA THR A 114 -0.78 -18.46 -4.41
C THR A 114 -1.56 -18.65 -3.12
N ALA A 115 -2.79 -19.17 -3.19
CA ALA A 115 -3.55 -19.52 -1.99
C ALA A 115 -2.78 -20.49 -1.07
N GLU A 116 -2.03 -21.44 -1.65
CA GLU A 116 -1.25 -22.44 -0.92
C GLU A 116 -0.04 -21.82 -0.21
N THR A 117 0.70 -20.96 -0.90
CA THR A 117 1.96 -20.36 -0.42
C THR A 117 1.78 -19.02 0.28
N PHE A 118 0.54 -18.55 0.44
CA PHE A 118 0.26 -17.26 1.08
C PHE A 118 0.56 -17.33 2.58
N GLU A 119 1.49 -16.47 3.01
CA GLU A 119 1.91 -16.26 4.39
C GLU A 119 1.54 -14.83 4.82
N PRO A 120 0.43 -14.63 5.56
CA PRO A 120 -0.07 -13.30 5.94
C PRO A 120 0.97 -12.39 6.60
N ALA A 121 1.81 -12.96 7.45
CA ALA A 121 2.84 -12.23 8.20
C ALA A 121 3.88 -11.57 7.28
N VAL A 122 4.13 -12.15 6.09
CA VAL A 122 5.06 -11.56 5.12
C VAL A 122 4.60 -10.18 4.67
N LEU A 123 3.28 -9.97 4.50
CA LEU A 123 2.75 -8.66 4.11
C LEU A 123 2.96 -7.61 5.19
N VAL A 124 2.71 -7.97 6.46
CA VAL A 124 2.91 -7.07 7.60
C VAL A 124 4.40 -6.76 7.78
N ASN A 125 5.27 -7.76 7.67
CA ASN A 125 6.71 -7.57 7.79
C ASN A 125 7.25 -6.71 6.64
N LEU A 126 6.84 -6.94 5.39
CA LEU A 126 7.20 -6.07 4.27
C LEU A 126 6.75 -4.63 4.52
N MET A 127 5.53 -4.43 5.00
CA MET A 127 5.02 -3.10 5.32
C MET A 127 5.88 -2.40 6.39
N LEU A 128 6.19 -3.08 7.49
CA LEU A 128 6.88 -2.47 8.64
C LEU A 128 8.39 -2.37 8.49
N GLU A 129 9.03 -3.37 7.88
CA GLU A 129 10.49 -3.49 7.83
C GLU A 129 11.08 -2.98 6.51
N VAL A 130 10.28 -2.87 5.44
CA VAL A 130 10.76 -2.46 4.12
C VAL A 130 10.07 -1.17 3.65
N VAL A 131 8.74 -1.16 3.62
CA VAL A 131 7.98 -0.01 3.10
C VAL A 131 8.08 1.19 4.03
N LYS A 132 7.91 0.99 5.34
CA LYS A 132 7.99 2.08 6.31
C LYS A 132 9.35 2.79 6.29
N PRO A 133 10.51 2.10 6.42
CA PRO A 133 11.80 2.79 6.39
C PRO A 133 12.07 3.46 5.04
N HIS A 134 11.64 2.86 3.94
CA HIS A 134 11.76 3.49 2.61
C HIS A 134 10.95 4.79 2.52
N LEU A 135 9.69 4.78 2.98
CA LEU A 135 8.85 5.99 2.99
C LEU A 135 9.35 7.02 3.99
N ASP A 136 9.91 6.62 5.15
CA ASP A 136 10.58 7.54 6.06
C ASP A 136 11.75 8.27 5.37
N GLU A 137 12.41 7.68 4.37
CA GLU A 137 13.46 8.36 3.62
C GLU A 137 12.91 9.28 2.51
N VAL A 138 12.00 8.76 1.68
CA VAL A 138 11.64 9.41 0.41
C VAL A 138 10.40 10.30 0.47
N HIS A 139 9.51 10.08 1.44
CA HIS A 139 8.22 10.78 1.54
C HIS A 139 8.36 12.30 1.66
N PRO A 140 9.27 12.86 2.49
CA PRO A 140 9.41 14.31 2.61
C PRO A 140 9.79 15.01 1.29
N GLU A 141 10.67 14.38 0.50
CA GLU A 141 11.08 14.92 -0.79
C GLU A 141 9.95 14.89 -1.81
N ILE A 142 9.18 13.80 -1.87
CA ILE A 142 8.01 13.68 -2.75
C ILE A 142 7.00 14.79 -2.41
N LEU A 143 6.64 14.95 -1.14
CA LEU A 143 5.70 15.99 -0.71
C LEU A 143 6.20 17.40 -1.06
N LYS A 144 7.50 17.66 -0.95
CA LYS A 144 8.11 18.93 -1.35
C LYS A 144 7.96 19.19 -2.85
N ILE A 145 8.20 18.19 -3.69
CA ILE A 145 8.09 18.33 -5.17
C ILE A 145 6.65 18.64 -5.58
N VAL A 146 5.66 18.00 -4.93
CA VAL A 146 4.24 18.21 -5.26
C VAL A 146 3.60 19.40 -4.55
N GLY A 147 4.33 20.09 -3.68
CA GLY A 147 3.84 21.26 -2.95
C GLY A 147 2.88 20.94 -1.80
N GLN A 148 3.03 19.76 -1.18
CA GLN A 148 2.23 19.28 -0.05
C GLN A 148 3.07 19.06 1.23
N ALA A 149 4.34 19.48 1.25
CA ALA A 149 5.15 19.44 2.46
C ALA A 149 4.54 20.34 3.56
N LYS A 150 4.57 19.86 4.81
CA LYS A 150 4.13 20.62 5.99
C LYS A 150 5.13 21.70 6.38
#